data_AF-A0A1V4T6W3-F1
#
_entry.id   AF-A0A1V4T6W3-F1
#
_cell.length_a   1.000
_cell.length_b   1.000
_cell.length_c   1.000
_cell.angle_alpha   90.00
_cell.angle_beta   90.00
_cell.angle_gamma   90.00
#
_symmetry.space_group_name_H-M   'P 1'
#
loop_
_entity.id
_entity.type
_entity.pdbx_description
1 polymer ?
#
loop_
_entity_poly.entity_id
_entity_poly.type
_entity_poly.pdbx_seq_one_letter_code
_entity_poly.pdbx_strand_id
1 'polypeptide(L)'
;MKELMEQKAVRSSVASKQMMTAIDPKLEQIFNQSIRDQLNSTLSQVSDSERLLALRASIAELVGQILSNDMTHAEWVNLFSDTYGHLLKCYKKAELTEAEKTTSFINATGLVMSVDHAIHTIKDIYRIKAFIRGVHQAIETKKDNETYSYRLSCVRPICTFITTTH
;
A
#
# COMPACT_ATOMS: atom_id res chain seq x y z
N MET A 1 66.57 51.13 16.68
CA MET A 1 65.58 50.12 16.28
C MET A 1 65.15 49.31 17.50
N LYS A 2 64.42 49.99 18.40
CA LYS A 2 63.52 49.37 19.37
C LYS A 2 62.32 48.92 18.54
N GLU A 3 61.99 47.63 18.56
CA GLU A 3 60.72 47.02 18.09
C GLU A 3 60.85 45.52 17.76
N LEU A 4 61.94 44.85 18.15
CA LEU A 4 61.77 43.53 18.78
C LEU A 4 61.27 43.78 20.20
N MET A 5 59.97 43.65 20.47
CA MET A 5 59.43 43.05 21.72
C MET A 5 57.91 43.12 21.90
N GLU A 6 57.11 43.68 20.99
CA GLU A 6 55.70 43.93 21.32
C GLU A 6 54.72 43.56 20.22
N GLN A 7 54.66 42.26 19.88
CA GLN A 7 53.45 41.66 19.29
C GLN A 7 53.37 40.14 19.49
N LYS A 8 54.03 39.62 20.54
CA LYS A 8 53.96 38.21 20.97
C LYS A 8 52.84 37.93 21.99
N ALA A 9 51.83 38.80 22.13
CA ALA A 9 50.88 38.68 23.23
C ALA A 9 49.47 39.26 22.97
N VAL A 10 48.85 38.93 21.82
CA VAL A 10 47.38 38.90 21.72
C VAL A 10 47.03 37.59 20.99
N ARG A 11 47.04 36.49 21.75
CA ARG A 11 45.81 35.79 22.18
C ARG A 11 45.02 35.31 20.96
N SER A 12 45.27 34.08 20.51
CA SER A 12 44.63 32.89 21.10
C SER A 12 43.11 33.05 21.17
N SER A 13 42.43 32.69 20.08
CA SER A 13 41.14 31.97 20.09
C SER A 13 40.44 31.99 18.72
N VAL A 14 41.10 31.51 17.66
CA VAL A 14 40.33 30.98 16.51
C VAL A 14 40.94 29.64 16.09
N ALA A 15 41.24 28.80 17.08
CA ALA A 15 41.01 27.38 16.92
C ALA A 15 39.49 27.24 16.92
N SER A 16 38.84 27.48 15.78
CA SER A 16 37.45 27.04 15.61
C SER A 16 37.52 25.53 15.76
N LYS A 17 37.05 25.06 16.91
CA LYS A 17 36.72 23.68 17.18
C LYS A 17 35.84 23.21 16.03
N GLN A 18 36.44 22.67 14.98
CA GLN A 18 35.83 21.60 14.22
C GLN A 18 35.76 20.45 15.21
N MET A 19 34.69 20.45 16.01
CA MET A 19 34.19 19.23 16.59
C MET A 19 33.99 18.31 15.39
N MET A 20 34.93 17.38 15.20
CA MET A 20 34.67 16.18 14.42
C MET A 20 33.54 15.49 15.17
N THR A 21 32.30 15.83 14.83
CA THR A 21 31.17 14.95 15.11
C THR A 21 31.49 13.68 14.36
N ALA A 22 31.88 12.63 15.10
CA ALA A 22 32.28 11.33 14.58
C ALA A 22 31.13 10.57 13.87
N ILE A 23 30.06 11.28 13.55
CA ILE A 23 28.83 10.77 12.99
C ILE A 23 28.71 11.40 11.61
N ASP A 24 28.76 10.53 10.61
CA ASP A 24 28.51 10.92 9.23
C ASP A 24 27.04 11.39 9.11
N PRO A 25 26.78 12.58 8.54
CA PRO A 25 25.43 13.15 8.48
C PRO A 25 24.44 12.31 7.66
N LYS A 26 24.93 11.50 6.71
CA LYS A 26 24.11 10.55 5.95
C LYS A 26 23.74 9.34 6.80
N LEU A 27 24.66 8.85 7.62
CA LEU A 27 24.37 7.79 8.60
C LEU A 27 23.37 8.27 9.66
N GLU A 28 23.51 9.51 10.12
CA GLU A 28 22.56 10.14 11.04
C GLU A 28 21.17 10.28 10.41
N GLN A 29 21.09 10.68 9.14
CA GLN A 29 19.83 10.78 8.42
C GLN A 29 19.13 9.42 8.27
N ILE A 30 19.88 8.37 7.92
CA ILE A 30 19.35 7.00 7.80
C ILE A 30 18.87 6.49 9.16
N PHE A 31 19.64 6.73 10.22
CA PHE A 31 19.27 6.35 11.57
C PHE A 31 17.99 7.05 12.03
N ASN A 32 17.90 8.36 11.81
CA ASN A 32 16.71 9.15 12.13
C ASN A 32 15.49 8.71 11.31
N GLN A 33 15.67 8.31 10.05
CA GLN A 33 14.58 7.74 9.25
C GLN A 33 14.13 6.39 9.81
N SER A 34 15.06 5.51 10.17
CA SER A 34 14.77 4.22 10.80
C SER A 34 14.02 4.37 12.14
N ILE A 35 14.45 5.31 12.99
CA ILE A 35 13.76 5.63 14.25
C ILE A 35 12.35 6.13 13.97
N ARG A 36 12.15 7.00 12.98
CA ARG A 36 10.81 7.48 12.59
C ARG A 36 9.93 6.34 12.09
N ASP A 37 10.47 5.42 11.31
CA ASP A 37 9.74 4.27 10.80
C ASP A 37 9.37 3.30 11.94
N GLN A 38 10.28 3.06 12.89
CA GLN A 38 10.03 2.27 14.10
C GLN A 38 9.00 2.94 15.02
N LEU A 39 9.09 4.25 15.22
CA LEU A 39 8.15 5.03 16.02
C LEU A 39 6.76 5.03 15.38
N ASN A 40 6.68 5.24 14.07
CA ASN A 40 5.42 5.16 13.33
C ASN A 40 4.80 3.76 13.42
N SER A 41 5.62 2.70 13.41
CA SER A 41 5.14 1.33 13.60
C SER A 41 4.59 1.07 15.00
N THR A 42 5.19 1.70 16.03
CA THR A 42 4.81 1.54 17.44
C THR A 42 3.61 2.40 17.82
N LEU A 43 3.57 3.64 17.33
CA LEU A 43 2.50 4.60 17.60
C LEU A 43 1.22 4.26 16.82
N SER A 44 1.36 3.64 15.64
CA SER A 44 0.23 3.23 14.80
C SER A 44 -0.23 1.80 15.09
N GLN A 45 -0.08 1.30 16.31
CA GLN A 45 -0.65 0.00 16.72
C GLN A 45 -2.18 0.07 16.82
N VAL A 46 -2.81 0.34 15.68
CA VAL A 46 -4.18 -0.05 15.38
C VAL A 46 -4.22 -1.56 15.51
N SER A 47 -5.14 -2.05 16.33
CA SER A 47 -5.31 -3.49 16.53
C SER A 47 -5.58 -4.18 15.18
N ASP A 48 -5.22 -5.45 15.07
CA ASP A 48 -5.47 -6.21 13.83
C ASP A 48 -6.94 -6.21 13.44
N SER A 49 -7.81 -6.23 14.43
CA SER A 49 -9.26 -6.13 14.25
C SER A 49 -9.67 -4.81 13.60
N GLU A 50 -9.19 -3.67 14.12
CA GLU A 50 -9.53 -2.34 13.61
C GLU A 50 -9.01 -2.12 12.18
N ARG A 51 -7.81 -2.61 11.86
CA ARG A 51 -7.27 -2.51 10.50
C ARG A 51 -8.10 -3.33 9.51
N LEU A 52 -8.48 -4.56 9.87
CA LEU A 52 -9.33 -5.40 9.03
C LEU A 52 -10.71 -4.80 8.87
N LEU A 53 -11.26 -4.20 9.92
CA LEU A 53 -12.54 -3.50 9.89
C LEU A 53 -12.48 -2.27 8.97
N ALA A 54 -11.42 -1.46 9.05
CA ALA A 54 -11.18 -0.32 8.17
C ALA A 54 -11.06 -0.75 6.70
N LEU A 55 -10.33 -1.83 6.41
CA LEU A 55 -10.23 -2.37 5.05
C LEU A 55 -11.60 -2.83 4.51
N ARG A 56 -12.37 -3.57 5.33
CA ARG A 56 -13.71 -4.04 4.95
C ARG A 56 -14.65 -2.87 4.69
N ALA A 57 -14.64 -1.86 5.57
CA ALA A 57 -15.44 -0.66 5.39
C ALA A 57 -15.08 0.07 4.09
N SER A 58 -13.79 0.29 3.81
CA SER A 58 -13.38 0.97 2.58
C SER A 58 -13.73 0.18 1.32
N ILE A 59 -13.63 -1.16 1.35
CA ILE A 59 -14.04 -2.00 0.21
C ILE A 59 -15.56 -1.97 0.02
N ALA A 60 -16.34 -2.03 1.10
CA ALA A 60 -17.79 -1.97 1.02
C ALA A 60 -18.27 -0.62 0.46
N GLU A 61 -17.67 0.47 0.92
CA GLU A 61 -17.91 1.81 0.39
C GLU A 61 -17.53 1.89 -1.10
N LEU A 62 -16.32 1.43 -1.46
CA LEU A 62 -15.86 1.38 -2.84
C LEU A 62 -16.86 0.65 -3.75
N VAL A 63 -17.28 -0.54 -3.37
CA VAL A 63 -18.25 -1.33 -4.14
C VAL A 63 -19.60 -0.61 -4.21
N GLY A 64 -20.11 -0.08 -3.10
CA GLY A 64 -21.37 0.67 -3.06
C GLY A 64 -21.37 1.86 -4.01
N GLN A 65 -20.27 2.61 -4.05
CA GLN A 65 -20.11 3.72 -4.98
C GLN A 65 -20.03 3.23 -6.43
N ILE A 66 -19.28 2.16 -6.72
CA ILE A 66 -19.15 1.60 -8.08
C ILE A 66 -20.50 1.19 -8.67
N LEU A 67 -21.38 0.65 -7.83
CA LEU A 67 -22.73 0.25 -8.24
C LEU A 67 -23.69 1.44 -8.38
N SER A 68 -23.50 2.51 -7.62
CA SER A 68 -24.33 3.72 -7.67
C SER A 68 -23.94 4.68 -8.82
N ASN A 69 -22.65 4.70 -9.21
CA ASN A 69 -22.11 5.26 -10.46
C ASN A 69 -22.14 6.81 -10.66
N ASP A 70 -22.24 7.60 -9.59
CA ASP A 70 -22.42 9.07 -9.66
C ASP A 70 -21.16 9.93 -9.35
N MET A 71 -19.96 9.36 -9.37
CA MET A 71 -18.74 10.10 -9.00
C MET A 71 -17.89 10.54 -10.19
N THR A 72 -17.24 11.69 -10.05
CA THR A 72 -16.22 12.21 -10.97
C THR A 72 -14.92 11.41 -10.89
N HIS A 73 -14.06 11.53 -11.90
CA HIS A 73 -12.77 10.82 -11.92
C HIS A 73 -11.87 11.19 -10.73
N ALA A 74 -11.83 12.46 -10.32
CA ALA A 74 -11.01 12.90 -9.20
C ALA A 74 -11.46 12.23 -7.88
N GLU A 75 -12.77 12.12 -7.67
CA GLU A 75 -13.32 11.45 -6.50
C GLU A 75 -13.05 9.94 -6.53
N TRP A 76 -13.08 9.31 -7.71
CA TRP A 76 -12.65 7.92 -7.87
C TRP A 76 -11.18 7.73 -7.48
N VAL A 77 -10.28 8.60 -7.93
CA VAL A 77 -8.86 8.52 -7.58
C VAL A 77 -8.66 8.58 -6.06
N ASN A 78 -9.37 9.47 -5.37
CA ASN A 78 -9.31 9.57 -3.92
C ASN A 78 -9.78 8.29 -3.24
N LEU A 79 -10.97 7.80 -3.60
CA LEU A 79 -11.56 6.59 -3.01
C LEU A 79 -10.70 5.34 -3.22
N PHE A 80 -10.13 5.18 -4.42
CA PHE A 80 -9.21 4.10 -4.73
C PHE A 80 -7.86 4.24 -4.00
N SER A 81 -7.35 5.47 -3.87
CA SER A 81 -6.11 5.74 -3.13
C SER A 81 -6.25 5.39 -1.64
N ASP A 82 -7.37 5.78 -1.03
CA ASP A 82 -7.66 5.47 0.38
C ASP A 82 -7.80 3.96 0.60
N THR A 83 -8.57 3.30 -0.27
CA THR A 83 -8.73 1.83 -0.23
C THR A 83 -7.38 1.13 -0.43
N TYR A 84 -6.54 1.61 -1.34
CA TYR A 84 -5.20 1.09 -1.56
C TYR A 84 -4.31 1.25 -0.33
N GLY A 85 -4.41 2.38 0.39
CA GLY A 85 -3.70 2.61 1.64
C GLY A 85 -4.02 1.54 2.69
N HIS A 86 -5.29 1.19 2.87
CA HIS A 86 -5.70 0.11 3.79
C HIS A 86 -5.25 -1.27 3.32
N LEU A 87 -5.34 -1.54 2.02
CA LEU A 87 -4.91 -2.81 1.43
C LEU A 87 -3.40 -3.02 1.62
N LEU A 88 -2.59 -1.99 1.36
CA LEU A 88 -1.14 -2.04 1.50
C LEU A 88 -0.71 -2.24 2.95
N LYS A 89 -1.41 -1.63 3.92
CA LYS A 89 -1.17 -1.87 5.35
C LYS A 89 -1.44 -3.32 5.73
N CYS A 90 -2.52 -3.92 5.22
CA CYS A 90 -2.82 -5.33 5.46
C CYS A 90 -1.79 -6.25 4.80
N TYR A 91 -1.39 -5.94 3.56
CA TYR A 91 -0.37 -6.70 2.85
C TYR A 91 0.98 -6.71 3.58
N LYS A 92 1.46 -5.53 4.00
CA LYS A 92 2.76 -5.42 4.71
C LYS A 92 2.80 -6.18 6.03
N LYS A 93 1.65 -6.37 6.68
CA LYS A 93 1.55 -7.16 7.92
C LYS A 93 1.24 -8.63 7.68
N ALA A 94 0.73 -8.98 6.51
CA ALA A 94 0.64 -10.39 6.13
C ALA A 94 2.08 -10.89 5.98
N GLU A 95 2.55 -11.70 6.93
CA GLU A 95 3.87 -12.31 6.95
C GLU A 95 3.98 -13.40 5.87
N LEU A 96 3.72 -13.02 4.61
CA LEU A 96 3.76 -13.91 3.47
C LEU A 96 5.21 -14.28 3.17
N THR A 97 5.42 -15.55 2.86
CA THR A 97 6.69 -16.04 2.33
C THR A 97 6.97 -15.44 0.95
N GLU A 98 8.24 -15.38 0.57
CA GLU A 98 8.62 -14.89 -0.77
C GLU A 98 8.00 -15.73 -1.89
N ALA A 99 7.84 -17.03 -1.68
CA ALA A 99 7.12 -17.91 -2.59
C ALA A 99 5.65 -17.48 -2.77
N GLU A 100 4.95 -17.16 -1.69
CA GLU A 100 3.54 -16.71 -1.76
C GLU A 100 3.39 -15.36 -2.47
N LYS A 101 4.36 -14.45 -2.29
CA LYS A 101 4.34 -13.12 -2.91
C LYS A 101 4.58 -13.17 -4.42
N THR A 102 5.52 -14.00 -4.86
CA THR A 102 6.07 -13.97 -6.22
C THR A 102 5.53 -15.07 -7.12
N THR A 103 4.99 -16.15 -6.57
CA THR A 103 4.49 -17.27 -7.39
C THR A 103 3.21 -16.88 -8.12
N SER A 104 3.21 -17.15 -9.43
CA SER A 104 2.03 -17.14 -10.29
C SER A 104 1.82 -18.54 -10.83
N PHE A 105 0.58 -18.90 -11.14
CA PHE A 105 0.26 -20.21 -11.69
C PHE A 105 -0.90 -20.13 -12.67
N ILE A 106 -0.95 -21.06 -13.62
CA ILE A 106 -2.04 -21.17 -14.59
C ILE A 106 -3.01 -22.22 -14.07
N ASN A 107 -4.29 -21.85 -13.96
CA ASN A 107 -5.38 -22.77 -13.65
C ASN A 107 -6.27 -22.97 -14.89
N ALA A 108 -7.28 -23.84 -14.78
CA ALA A 108 -8.21 -24.13 -15.87
C ALA A 108 -8.97 -22.89 -16.40
N THR A 109 -9.05 -21.83 -15.60
CA THR A 109 -9.78 -20.58 -15.89
C THR A 109 -8.88 -19.40 -16.27
N GLY A 110 -7.55 -19.59 -16.27
CA GLY A 110 -6.58 -18.56 -16.64
C GLY A 110 -5.39 -18.42 -15.67
N LEU A 111 -4.68 -17.29 -15.79
CA LEU A 111 -3.52 -16.97 -14.99
C LEU A 111 -3.94 -16.42 -13.61
N VAL A 112 -3.49 -17.11 -12.55
CA VAL A 112 -3.47 -16.56 -11.20
C VAL A 112 -2.16 -15.80 -11.00
N MET A 113 -2.29 -14.48 -11.02
CA MET A 113 -1.20 -13.53 -10.86
C MET A 113 -0.59 -13.58 -9.46
N SER A 114 0.71 -13.32 -9.31
CA SER A 114 1.36 -13.25 -7.99
C SER A 114 0.79 -12.12 -7.12
N VAL A 115 0.99 -12.18 -5.80
CA VAL A 115 0.40 -11.20 -4.88
C VAL A 115 1.01 -9.80 -5.11
N ASP A 116 2.33 -9.73 -5.34
CA ASP A 116 3.01 -8.47 -5.65
C ASP A 116 2.42 -7.77 -6.88
N HIS A 117 2.14 -8.53 -7.93
CA HIS A 117 1.53 -7.99 -9.14
C HIS A 117 0.05 -7.64 -8.91
N ALA A 118 -0.68 -8.48 -8.17
CA ALA A 118 -2.10 -8.26 -7.87
C ALA A 118 -2.34 -6.98 -7.08
N ILE A 119 -1.44 -6.58 -6.19
CA ILE A 119 -1.60 -5.34 -5.40
C ILE A 119 -1.63 -4.09 -6.26
N HIS A 120 -0.92 -4.09 -7.39
CA HIS A 120 -0.87 -2.92 -8.28
C HIS A 120 -2.09 -2.80 -9.19
N THR A 121 -2.88 -3.87 -9.33
CA THR A 121 -4.07 -3.86 -10.17
C THR A 121 -5.15 -2.89 -9.67
N ILE A 122 -5.14 -2.56 -8.37
CA ILE A 122 -6.03 -1.55 -7.78
C ILE A 122 -5.84 -0.15 -8.38
N LYS A 123 -4.70 0.11 -9.03
CA LYS A 123 -4.44 1.36 -9.74
C LYS A 123 -5.24 1.46 -11.05
N ASP A 124 -5.74 0.33 -11.57
CA ASP A 124 -6.59 0.28 -12.77
C ASP A 124 -8.07 0.44 -12.37
N ILE A 125 -8.43 1.68 -12.06
CA ILE A 125 -9.77 2.08 -11.61
C ILE A 125 -10.85 1.52 -12.53
N TYR A 126 -10.71 1.73 -13.84
CA TYR A 126 -11.75 1.39 -14.80
C TYR A 126 -11.90 -0.12 -15.00
N ARG A 127 -10.80 -0.87 -15.00
CA ARG A 127 -10.86 -2.34 -15.06
C ARG A 127 -11.56 -2.93 -13.85
N ILE A 128 -11.30 -2.39 -12.66
CA ILE A 128 -11.94 -2.85 -11.43
C ILE A 128 -13.42 -2.47 -11.41
N LYS A 129 -13.76 -1.25 -11.83
CA LYS A 129 -15.16 -0.83 -12.00
C LYS A 129 -15.90 -1.77 -12.93
N ALA A 130 -15.35 -2.05 -14.11
CA ALA A 130 -15.95 -2.95 -15.09
C ALA A 130 -16.11 -4.37 -14.53
N PHE A 131 -15.09 -4.88 -13.84
CA PHE A 131 -15.13 -6.21 -13.22
C PHE A 131 -16.23 -6.32 -12.15
N ILE A 132 -16.28 -5.38 -11.20
CA ILE A 132 -17.28 -5.38 -10.12
C ILE A 132 -18.70 -5.27 -10.70
N ARG A 133 -18.90 -4.39 -11.68
CA ARG A 133 -20.20 -4.26 -12.36
C ARG A 133 -20.58 -5.54 -13.12
N GLY A 134 -19.62 -6.18 -13.79
CA GLY A 134 -19.85 -7.45 -14.48
C GLY A 134 -20.22 -8.58 -13.52
N VAL A 135 -19.55 -8.67 -12.36
CA VAL A 135 -19.91 -9.64 -11.31
C VAL A 135 -21.31 -9.35 -10.76
N HIS A 136 -21.63 -8.10 -10.46
CA HIS A 136 -22.95 -7.70 -9.98
C HIS A 136 -24.05 -8.05 -10.99
N GLN A 137 -23.84 -7.72 -12.27
CA GLN A 137 -24.76 -8.07 -13.35
C GLN A 137 -24.95 -9.59 -13.48
N ALA A 138 -23.87 -10.37 -13.39
CA ALA A 138 -23.94 -11.83 -13.47
C ALA A 138 -24.69 -12.45 -12.29
N ILE A 139 -24.59 -11.86 -11.09
CA ILE A 139 -25.37 -12.27 -9.91
C ILE A 139 -26.85 -11.93 -10.10
N GLU A 140 -27.18 -10.68 -10.46
CA GLU A 140 -28.57 -10.25 -10.66
C GLU A 140 -29.26 -11.06 -11.76
N THR A 141 -28.61 -11.26 -12.91
CA THR A 141 -29.16 -12.05 -14.04
C THR A 141 -29.48 -13.51 -13.65
N LYS A 142 -28.82 -14.05 -12.64
CA LYS A 142 -29.03 -15.43 -12.17
C LYS A 142 -29.93 -15.53 -10.95
N LYS A 143 -30.24 -14.42 -10.29
CA LYS A 143 -31.16 -14.35 -9.14
C LYS A 143 -32.60 -14.63 -9.54
N ASP A 144 -32.95 -14.31 -10.77
CA ASP A 144 -34.28 -14.60 -11.37
C ASP A 144 -34.48 -16.09 -11.70
N ASN A 145 -33.41 -16.89 -11.69
CA ASN A 145 -33.46 -18.35 -11.87
C ASN A 145 -33.29 -19.03 -10.51
N GLU A 146 -34.41 -19.22 -9.80
CA GLU A 146 -34.47 -19.81 -8.46
C GLU A 146 -33.71 -21.16 -8.39
N THR A 147 -32.89 -21.31 -7.33
CA THR A 147 -32.20 -22.55 -6.91
C THR A 147 -30.80 -22.81 -7.50
N TYR A 148 -29.80 -22.01 -7.12
CA TYR A 148 -28.40 -22.45 -7.18
C TYR A 148 -27.63 -22.09 -5.90
N SER A 149 -26.97 -23.08 -5.30
CA SER A 149 -25.96 -22.89 -4.26
C SER A 149 -24.67 -22.42 -4.93
N TYR A 150 -24.33 -21.14 -4.75
CA TYR A 150 -23.18 -20.53 -5.43
C TYR A 150 -21.88 -20.85 -4.69
N ARG A 151 -20.86 -21.34 -5.41
CA ARG A 151 -19.47 -21.39 -4.92
C ARG A 151 -18.60 -20.48 -5.77
N LEU A 152 -18.57 -19.19 -5.45
CA LEU A 152 -17.72 -18.23 -6.13
C LEU A 152 -16.27 -18.40 -5.62
N SER A 153 -15.43 -19.08 -6.40
CA SER A 153 -14.01 -19.25 -6.07
C SER A 153 -13.21 -18.11 -6.70
N CYS A 154 -13.13 -16.96 -6.01
CA CYS A 154 -12.29 -15.84 -6.43
C CYS A 154 -10.85 -16.07 -5.92
N VAL A 155 -9.99 -16.62 -6.78
CA VAL A 155 -8.61 -16.99 -6.39
C VAL A 155 -7.68 -15.76 -6.33
N ARG A 156 -8.06 -14.66 -6.99
CA ARG A 156 -7.52 -13.30 -6.86
C ARG A 156 -8.37 -12.39 -7.77
N PRO A 157 -8.91 -11.25 -7.29
CA PRO A 157 -9.65 -10.36 -8.16
C PRO A 157 -8.65 -9.85 -9.21
N ILE A 158 -9.03 -9.93 -10.49
CA ILE A 158 -8.47 -9.22 -11.66
C ILE A 158 -7.96 -10.09 -12.82
N CYS A 159 -7.91 -11.42 -12.71
CA CYS A 159 -7.89 -12.28 -13.90
C CYS A 159 -8.72 -13.55 -13.70
N THR A 160 -10.01 -13.49 -14.04
CA THR A 160 -10.71 -14.69 -14.49
C THR A 160 -11.77 -14.25 -15.49
N PHE A 161 -11.58 -14.64 -16.75
CA PHE A 161 -12.65 -14.65 -17.75
C PHE A 161 -13.83 -15.40 -17.13
N ILE A 162 -15.04 -14.83 -17.22
CA ILE A 162 -16.25 -15.56 -16.92
C ILE A 162 -16.34 -16.69 -17.94
N THR A 163 -15.98 -17.92 -17.55
CA THR A 163 -16.33 -19.11 -18.31
C THR A 163 -17.51 -19.77 -17.61
N THR A 164 -18.67 -19.58 -18.22
CA THR A 164 -19.83 -20.43 -18.00
C THR A 164 -19.41 -21.86 -18.34
N THR A 165 -19.39 -22.75 -17.37
CA THR A 165 -19.37 -24.20 -17.63
C THR A 165 -20.77 -24.74 -17.31
N HIS A 166 -21.19 -25.65 -18.18
CA HIS A 166 -22.55 -26.07 -18.52
C HIS A 166 -23.50 -26.39 -17.36
#